data_AF-J0SKK2-F1
#
_entry.id   AF-J0SKK2-F1
#
_cell.length_a   1.000
_cell.length_b   1.000
_cell.length_c   1.000
_cell.angle_alpha   90.00
_cell.angle_beta   90.00
_cell.angle_gamma   90.00
#
_symmetry.space_group_name_H-M   'P 1'
#
loop_
_entity.id
_entity.type
_entity.pdbx_description
1 polymer ?
#
loop_
_entity_poly.entity_id
_entity_poly.type
_entity_poly.pdbx_seq_one_letter_code
_entity_poly.pdbx_strand_id
1 'polypeptide(L)'
;MKRRLVAAGLVLLFPLGMAACGSQSKADACKEINNARDNALEQVDALSAFSGSEDFKNKLDVFLAIHKEAAKKVTNDDVKAAYADVITDMDKLADAMNNGADFYESNEVLDLTTELSAHGEKLNELCGFSWDR
;
A
#
# COMPACT_ATOMS: atom_id res chain seq x y z
N MET A 1 -34.83 32.44 28.64
CA MET A 1 -34.61 31.16 29.33
C MET A 1 -33.31 30.55 28.82
N LYS A 2 -32.39 30.22 29.74
CA LYS A 2 -31.09 29.60 29.48
C LYS A 2 -31.26 28.20 28.88
N ARG A 3 -30.51 27.89 27.82
CA ARG A 3 -29.92 26.57 27.64
C ARG A 3 -28.42 26.75 27.38
N ARG A 4 -27.66 26.59 28.45
CA ARG A 4 -26.24 26.28 28.41
C ARG A 4 -26.12 24.80 28.10
N LEU A 5 -25.37 24.43 27.08
CA LEU A 5 -24.52 23.24 27.09
C LEU A 5 -23.29 23.55 26.23
N VAL A 6 -22.22 23.90 26.92
CA VAL A 6 -20.85 23.86 26.41
C VAL A 6 -20.38 22.42 26.57
N ALA A 7 -19.87 21.82 25.49
CA ALA A 7 -18.99 20.65 25.53
C ALA A 7 -18.13 20.73 24.27
N ALA A 8 -16.97 21.35 24.39
CA ALA A 8 -15.69 20.66 24.58
C ALA A 8 -15.02 20.45 23.21
N GLY A 9 -14.06 21.33 22.92
CA GLY A 9 -13.30 21.31 21.69
C GLY A 9 -12.53 20.00 21.54
N LEU A 10 -12.69 19.37 20.38
CA LEU A 10 -11.72 18.44 19.83
C LEU A 10 -10.69 19.24 19.03
N VAL A 11 -9.89 20.04 19.74
CA VAL A 11 -8.53 20.30 19.26
C VAL A 11 -7.79 19.04 19.64
N LEU A 12 -7.69 18.09 18.71
CA LEU A 12 -6.65 17.07 18.77
C LEU A 12 -5.33 17.84 18.73
N LEU A 13 -4.80 18.11 19.91
CA LEU A 13 -3.42 18.48 20.12
C LEU A 13 -2.60 17.33 19.54
N PHE A 14 -2.25 17.45 18.25
CA PHE A 14 -1.04 16.85 17.74
C PHE A 14 0.05 17.29 18.71
N PRO A 15 0.70 16.38 19.46
CA PRO A 15 1.98 16.73 19.99
C PRO A 15 2.88 16.85 18.76
N LEU A 16 3.05 18.08 18.29
CA LEU A 16 4.29 18.51 17.62
C LEU A 16 5.39 18.37 18.68
N GLY A 17 5.72 17.12 18.98
CA GLY A 17 6.82 16.72 19.84
C GLY A 17 8.09 17.01 19.08
N MET A 18 8.71 18.12 19.44
CA MET A 18 10.06 18.51 19.06
C MET A 18 10.99 17.29 19.09
N ALA A 19 11.59 17.04 17.92
CA ALA A 19 12.80 16.28 17.66
C ALA A 19 13.43 15.53 18.86
N ALA A 20 13.17 14.23 18.92
CA ALA A 20 14.25 13.25 19.00
C ALA A 20 14.25 12.50 17.67
N CYS A 21 15.39 11.97 17.22
CA CYS A 21 15.53 11.12 16.02
C CYS A 21 14.57 9.92 16.05
N GLY A 22 13.30 10.13 15.68
CA GLY A 22 12.19 9.23 15.96
C GLY A 22 11.43 8.95 14.67
N SER A 23 11.30 7.66 14.36
CA SER A 23 10.52 7.14 13.25
C SER A 23 9.13 7.76 13.19
N GLN A 24 8.60 7.93 11.97
CA GLN A 24 7.21 8.30 11.70
C GLN A 24 6.21 7.52 12.58
N SER A 25 5.09 8.15 12.94
CA SER A 25 4.02 7.45 13.65
C SER A 25 3.43 6.34 12.78
N LYS A 26 2.89 5.28 13.38
CA LYS A 26 2.19 4.23 12.63
C LYS A 26 1.09 4.80 11.74
N ALA A 27 0.30 5.75 12.25
CA ALA A 27 -0.81 6.36 11.51
C ALA A 27 -0.34 7.14 10.27
N ASP A 28 0.72 7.94 10.42
CA ASP A 28 1.29 8.68 9.29
C ASP A 28 1.91 7.73 8.26
N ALA A 29 2.57 6.67 8.71
CA ALA A 29 3.15 5.64 7.83
C ALA A 29 2.08 4.92 7.02
N CYS A 30 1.01 4.48 7.68
CA CYS A 30 -0.14 3.86 7.02
C CYS A 30 -0.86 4.84 6.07
N LYS A 31 -0.86 6.14 6.37
CA LYS A 31 -1.43 7.16 5.48
C LYS A 31 -0.62 7.30 4.19
N GLU A 32 0.71 7.30 4.26
CA GLU A 32 1.57 7.31 3.06
C GLU A 32 1.28 6.10 2.16
N ILE A 33 1.13 4.91 2.74
CA ILE A 33 0.81 3.68 2.00
C ILE A 33 -0.58 3.76 1.35
N ASN A 34 -1.60 4.19 2.09
CA ASN A 34 -2.95 4.31 1.54
C ASN A 34 -3.03 5.37 0.44
N ASN A 35 -2.34 6.51 0.58
CA ASN A 35 -2.25 7.50 -0.49
C ASN A 35 -1.55 6.94 -1.74
N ALA A 36 -0.52 6.11 -1.56
CA ALA A 36 0.17 5.46 -2.66
C ALA A 36 -0.73 4.46 -3.39
N ARG A 37 -1.54 3.68 -2.65
CA ARG A 37 -2.58 2.83 -3.22
C ARG A 37 -3.57 3.66 -4.04
N ASP A 38 -4.14 4.71 -3.47
CA ASP A 38 -5.18 5.49 -4.14
C ASP A 38 -4.66 6.12 -5.45
N ASN A 39 -3.44 6.67 -5.42
CA ASN A 39 -2.75 7.17 -6.61
C ASN A 39 -2.45 6.04 -7.62
N ALA A 40 -2.06 4.86 -7.15
CA ALA A 40 -1.83 3.72 -8.02
C ALA A 40 -3.13 3.30 -8.73
N LEU A 41 -4.22 3.12 -7.99
CA LEU A 41 -5.53 2.79 -8.56
C LEU A 41 -5.98 3.82 -9.60
N GLU A 42 -5.86 5.11 -9.29
CA GLU A 42 -6.17 6.19 -10.25
C GLU A 42 -5.37 6.06 -11.56
N GLN A 43 -4.06 5.78 -11.47
CA GLN A 43 -3.22 5.63 -12.65
C GLN A 43 -3.48 4.32 -13.40
N VAL A 44 -3.80 3.24 -12.68
CA VAL A 44 -4.09 1.93 -13.28
C VAL A 44 -5.45 1.97 -13.99
N ASP A 45 -6.44 2.66 -13.43
CA ASP A 45 -7.76 2.87 -14.05
C ASP A 45 -7.68 3.73 -15.32
N ALA A 46 -6.70 4.62 -15.41
CA ALA A 46 -6.43 5.39 -16.62
C ALA A 46 -5.82 4.55 -17.76
N LEU A 47 -5.30 3.34 -17.46
CA LEU A 47 -4.79 2.41 -18.48
C LEU A 47 -5.91 1.58 -19.10
N SER A 48 -5.65 1.02 -20.29
CA SER A 48 -6.58 0.14 -21.02
C SER A 48 -7.19 -0.95 -20.13
N ALA A 49 -8.41 -1.38 -20.46
CA ALA A 49 -9.06 -2.49 -19.76
C ALA A 49 -8.16 -3.75 -19.78
N PHE A 50 -8.22 -4.54 -18.72
CA PHE A 50 -7.53 -5.82 -18.67
C PHE A 50 -8.06 -6.76 -19.76
N SER A 51 -7.22 -7.08 -20.75
CA SER A 51 -7.56 -8.02 -21.82
C SER A 51 -6.61 -9.23 -21.90
N GLY A 52 -5.55 -9.23 -21.10
CA GLY A 52 -4.62 -10.35 -21.01
C GLY A 52 -3.48 -10.12 -20.00
N SER A 53 -2.55 -11.08 -19.98
CA SER A 53 -1.39 -11.08 -19.07
C SER A 53 -0.46 -9.87 -19.27
N GLU A 54 -0.31 -9.39 -20.51
CA GLU A 54 0.51 -8.21 -20.81
C GLU A 54 -0.09 -6.91 -20.25
N ASP A 55 -1.42 -6.74 -20.31
CA ASP A 55 -2.09 -5.60 -19.67
C ASP A 55 -1.91 -5.65 -18.15
N PHE A 56 -2.01 -6.85 -17.56
CA PHE A 56 -1.78 -7.02 -16.13
C PHE A 56 -0.35 -6.65 -15.74
N LYS A 57 0.63 -7.13 -16.47
CA LYS A 57 2.04 -6.79 -16.28
C LYS A 57 2.25 -5.27 -16.27
N ASN A 58 1.74 -4.59 -17.29
CA ASN A 58 1.90 -3.13 -17.43
C ASN A 58 1.26 -2.37 -16.26
N LYS A 59 0.10 -2.84 -15.79
CA LYS A 59 -0.60 -2.27 -14.63
C LYS A 59 0.14 -2.54 -13.32
N LEU A 60 0.66 -3.76 -13.13
CA LEU A 60 1.50 -4.14 -12.00
C LEU A 60 2.76 -3.27 -11.93
N ASP A 61 3.45 -3.06 -13.07
CA ASP A 61 4.66 -2.23 -13.13
C ASP A 61 4.39 -0.79 -12.65
N VAL A 62 3.27 -0.19 -13.08
CA VAL A 62 2.85 1.14 -12.62
C VAL A 62 2.53 1.13 -11.12
N PHE A 63 1.74 0.16 -10.67
CA PHE A 63 1.34 0.04 -9.27
C PHE A 63 2.57 -0.10 -8.35
N LEU A 64 3.50 -0.98 -8.73
CA LEU A 64 4.75 -1.27 -8.03
C LEU A 64 5.68 -0.05 -8.00
N ALA A 65 5.83 0.67 -9.11
CA ALA A 65 6.66 1.88 -9.16
C ALA A 65 6.20 2.94 -8.15
N ILE A 66 4.88 3.17 -8.06
CA ILE A 66 4.29 4.12 -7.11
C ILE A 66 4.54 3.67 -5.66
N HIS A 67 4.38 2.38 -5.39
CA HIS A 67 4.58 1.81 -4.05
C HIS A 67 6.05 1.86 -3.62
N LYS A 68 6.99 1.61 -4.53
CA LYS A 68 8.43 1.78 -4.27
C LYS A 68 8.81 3.22 -3.92
N GLU A 69 8.22 4.21 -4.58
CA GLU A 69 8.44 5.62 -4.22
C GLU A 69 7.84 5.96 -2.85
N ALA A 70 6.68 5.41 -2.51
CA ALA A 70 6.07 5.60 -1.19
C ALA A 70 6.89 4.95 -0.07
N ALA A 71 7.46 3.76 -0.30
CA ALA A 71 8.25 3.04 0.68
C ALA A 71 9.48 3.81 1.18
N LYS A 72 10.05 4.68 0.34
CA LYS A 72 11.15 5.58 0.72
C LYS A 72 10.76 6.59 1.81
N LYS A 73 9.46 6.89 1.94
CA LYS A 73 8.91 7.85 2.91
C LYS A 73 8.44 7.17 4.20
N VAL A 74 8.25 5.84 4.17
CA VAL A 74 7.83 5.06 5.34
C VAL A 74 9.03 4.82 6.25
N THR A 75 9.01 5.43 7.44
CA THR A 75 10.11 5.29 8.42
C THR A 75 9.70 4.62 9.72
N ASN A 76 8.42 4.30 9.90
CA ASN A 76 7.96 3.46 11.01
C ASN A 76 8.39 2.01 10.79
N ASP A 77 9.14 1.42 11.73
CA ASP A 77 9.80 0.12 11.51
C ASP A 77 8.82 -1.04 11.22
N ASP A 78 7.75 -1.18 12.02
CA ASP A 78 6.77 -2.26 11.85
C ASP A 78 6.01 -2.11 10.52
N VAL A 79 5.58 -0.89 10.19
CA VAL A 79 4.88 -0.61 8.94
C VAL A 79 5.82 -0.77 7.74
N LYS A 80 7.07 -0.35 7.88
CA LYS A 80 8.10 -0.49 6.85
C LYS A 80 8.38 -1.95 6.56
N ALA A 81 8.50 -2.79 7.58
CA ALA A 81 8.73 -4.22 7.40
C ALA A 81 7.55 -4.89 6.67
N ALA A 82 6.32 -4.69 7.17
CA ALA A 82 5.12 -5.26 6.54
C ALA A 82 4.93 -4.75 5.10
N TYR A 83 5.24 -3.48 4.84
CA TYR A 83 5.14 -2.91 3.50
C TYR A 83 6.23 -3.39 2.54
N ALA A 84 7.45 -3.60 3.05
CA ALA A 84 8.55 -4.16 2.28
C ALA A 84 8.27 -5.59 1.83
N ASP A 85 7.61 -6.40 2.68
CA ASP A 85 7.18 -7.75 2.30
C ASP A 85 6.20 -7.70 1.11
N VAL A 86 5.19 -6.83 1.17
CA VAL A 86 4.23 -6.64 0.06
C VAL A 86 4.92 -6.17 -1.22
N ILE A 87 5.86 -5.22 -1.13
CA ILE A 87 6.63 -4.74 -2.30
C ILE A 87 7.51 -5.85 -2.87
N THR A 88 8.12 -6.66 -2.01
CA THR A 88 8.96 -7.79 -2.43
C THR A 88 8.15 -8.82 -3.21
N ASP A 89 6.93 -9.11 -2.78
CA ASP A 89 6.08 -10.07 -3.49
C ASP A 89 5.57 -9.51 -4.82
N MET A 90 5.26 -8.21 -4.89
CA MET A 90 4.97 -7.55 -6.16
C MET A 90 6.18 -7.56 -7.11
N ASP A 91 7.39 -7.38 -6.58
CA ASP A 91 8.64 -7.47 -7.36
C ASP A 91 8.83 -8.88 -7.94
N LYS A 92 8.70 -9.93 -7.12
CA LYS A 92 8.78 -11.31 -7.59
C LYS A 92 7.72 -11.60 -8.66
N LEU A 93 6.49 -11.13 -8.46
CA LEU A 93 5.41 -11.31 -9.41
C LEU A 93 5.72 -10.61 -10.74
N ALA A 94 6.17 -9.35 -10.70
CA ALA A 94 6.58 -8.61 -11.88
C ALA A 94 7.75 -9.30 -12.60
N ASP A 95 8.74 -9.77 -11.87
CA ASP A 95 9.89 -10.51 -12.42
C ASP A 95 9.47 -11.82 -13.08
N ALA A 96 8.59 -12.61 -12.45
CA ALA A 96 8.06 -13.84 -13.04
C ALA A 96 7.34 -13.55 -14.37
N MET A 97 6.48 -12.53 -14.39
CA MET A 97 5.74 -12.13 -15.59
C MET A 97 6.67 -11.56 -16.68
N ASN A 98 7.69 -10.80 -16.31
CA ASN A 98 8.73 -10.31 -17.23
C ASN A 98 9.57 -11.45 -17.82
N ASN A 99 9.71 -12.57 -17.09
CA ASN A 99 10.37 -13.79 -17.55
C ASN A 99 9.45 -14.77 -18.29
N GLY A 100 8.22 -14.34 -18.62
CA GLY A 100 7.30 -15.08 -19.48
C GLY A 100 6.28 -15.94 -18.73
N ALA A 101 6.18 -15.84 -17.41
CA ALA A 101 5.09 -16.47 -16.68
C ALA A 101 3.75 -15.83 -17.06
N ASP A 102 2.78 -16.64 -17.46
CA ASP A 102 1.43 -16.16 -17.72
C ASP A 102 0.65 -15.99 -16.41
N PHE A 103 -0.08 -14.87 -16.28
CA PHE A 103 -0.81 -14.56 -15.06
C PHE A 103 -1.90 -15.59 -14.72
N TYR A 104 -2.55 -16.16 -15.72
CA TYR A 104 -3.68 -17.06 -15.54
C TYR A 104 -3.26 -18.53 -15.51
N GLU A 105 -2.19 -18.88 -16.24
CA GLU A 105 -1.81 -20.28 -16.46
C GLU A 105 -0.58 -20.72 -15.63
N SER A 106 0.14 -19.80 -14.97
CA SER A 106 1.34 -20.14 -14.22
C SER A 106 1.06 -20.49 -12.76
N ASN A 107 1.48 -21.68 -12.34
CA ASN A 107 1.49 -22.07 -10.92
C ASN A 107 2.42 -21.19 -10.08
N GLU A 108 3.54 -20.71 -10.66
CA GLU A 108 4.44 -19.78 -9.97
C GLU A 108 3.73 -18.46 -9.67
N VAL A 109 2.94 -17.94 -10.62
CA VAL A 109 2.15 -16.73 -10.39
C VAL A 109 1.07 -16.97 -9.35
N LEU A 110 0.41 -18.14 -9.34
CA LEU A 110 -0.55 -18.49 -8.31
C LEU A 110 0.06 -18.52 -6.90
N ASP A 111 1.25 -19.11 -6.76
CA ASP A 111 1.96 -19.16 -5.48
C ASP A 111 2.37 -17.74 -5.03
N LEU A 112 2.93 -16.93 -5.94
CA LEU A 112 3.35 -15.55 -5.65
C LEU A 112 2.17 -14.64 -5.29
N THR A 113 1.02 -14.80 -5.96
CA THR A 113 -0.21 -14.05 -5.61
C THR A 113 -0.80 -14.48 -4.27
N THR A 114 -0.59 -15.74 -3.86
CA THR A 114 -0.96 -16.23 -2.52
C THR A 114 -0.06 -15.62 -1.45
N GLU A 115 1.26 -15.56 -1.66
CA GLU A 115 2.20 -14.86 -0.76
C GLU A 115 1.83 -13.38 -0.63
N LEU A 116 1.62 -12.72 -1.77
CA LEU A 116 1.22 -11.32 -1.84
C LEU A 116 -0.08 -11.06 -1.07
N SER A 117 -1.06 -11.96 -1.19
CA SER A 117 -2.34 -11.86 -0.47
C SER A 117 -2.13 -11.97 1.05
N ALA A 118 -1.32 -12.95 1.49
CA ALA A 118 -1.03 -13.13 2.91
C ALA A 118 -0.28 -11.93 3.53
N HIS A 119 0.67 -11.34 2.80
CA HIS A 119 1.34 -10.12 3.26
C HIS A 119 0.46 -8.87 3.15
N GLY A 120 -0.41 -8.82 2.15
CA GLY A 120 -1.46 -7.81 2.04
C GLY A 120 -2.43 -7.83 3.24
N GLU A 121 -2.81 -9.01 3.73
CA GLU A 121 -3.65 -9.17 4.93
C GLU A 121 -2.94 -8.66 6.19
N LYS A 122 -1.66 -9.00 6.38
CA LYS A 122 -0.88 -8.46 7.51
C LYS A 122 -0.81 -6.92 7.45
N LEU A 123 -0.60 -6.37 6.26
CA LEU A 123 -0.59 -4.92 6.07
C LEU A 123 -1.98 -4.31 6.27
N ASN A 124 -3.05 -5.03 5.95
CA ASN A 124 -4.42 -4.62 6.25
C ASN A 124 -4.67 -4.54 7.76
N GLU A 125 -4.32 -5.58 8.51
CA GLU A 125 -4.44 -5.57 9.98
C GLU A 125 -3.67 -4.40 10.61
N LEU A 126 -2.53 -4.05 10.02
CA LEU A 126 -1.69 -2.97 10.50
C LEU A 126 -2.20 -1.58 10.09
N CYS A 127 -2.61 -1.40 8.83
CA CYS A 127 -2.79 -0.11 8.18
C CYS A 127 -4.15 0.12 7.51
N GLY A 128 -5.07 -0.85 7.57
CA GLY A 128 -6.34 -0.82 6.85
C GLY A 128 -6.16 -0.81 5.32
N PHE A 129 -5.05 -1.36 4.84
CA PHE A 129 -4.76 -1.52 3.42
C PHE A 129 -5.71 -2.54 2.78
N SER A 130 -6.15 -2.28 1.56
CA SER A 130 -6.92 -3.20 0.72
C SER A 130 -6.53 -2.98 -0.73
N TRP A 131 -6.64 -3.98 -1.58
CA TRP A 131 -6.23 -3.88 -2.98
C TRP A 131 -7.25 -3.13 -3.86
N ASP A 132 -8.50 -3.01 -3.41
CA ASP A 132 -9.68 -2.69 -4.21
C ASP A 132 -10.53 -1.53 -3.65
N ARG A 133 -10.01 -0.78 -2.67
CA ARG A 133 -10.82 0.11 -1.84
C ARG A 133 -11.27 1.41 -2.50
#